data_AF-A0A2E6MF70-F1
#
_entry.id   AF-A0A2E6MF70-F1
#
_cell.length_a   1.000
_cell.length_b   1.000
_cell.length_c   1.000
_cell.angle_alpha   90.00
_cell.angle_beta   90.00
_cell.angle_gamma   90.00
#
_symmetry.space_group_name_H-M   'P 1'
#
loop_
_entity.id
_entity.type
_entity.pdbx_description
1 polymer ?
#
loop_
_entity_poly.entity_id
_entity_poly.type
_entity_poly.pdbx_seq_one_letter_code
_entity_poly.pdbx_strand_id
1 'polypeptide(L)' 'VTFSATGIGSPTEDGGNSWKGVTYFETSAPSLTQLNGKCIVYNWDVDAQGVAIWELFEYS' A
#
# COMPACT_ATOMS: atom_id res chain seq x y z
N VAL A 1 10.08 10.27 -3.03
CA VAL A 1 9.80 8.90 -2.57
C VAL A 1 9.23 8.16 -3.75
N THR A 2 9.90 7.11 -4.18
CA THR A 2 9.39 6.18 -5.18
C THR A 2 9.03 4.90 -4.42
N PHE A 3 7.98 4.19 -4.82
CA PHE A 3 7.64 2.90 -4.23
C PHE A 3 7.36 1.88 -5.32
N SER A 4 7.56 0.61 -4.99
CA SER A 4 7.09 -0.52 -5.79
C SER A 4 6.12 -1.34 -4.94
N ALA A 5 4.95 -1.64 -5.49
CA ALA A 5 3.94 -2.44 -4.83
C ALA A 5 3.56 -3.64 -5.69
N THR A 6 3.35 -4.77 -5.05
CA THR A 6 2.82 -5.99 -5.65
C THR A 6 1.74 -6.56 -4.75
N GLY A 7 0.66 -7.06 -5.32
CA GLY A 7 -0.46 -7.57 -4.56
C GLY A 7 -1.51 -8.24 -5.43
N ILE A 8 -2.53 -8.77 -4.76
CA ILE A 8 -3.70 -9.39 -5.39
C ILE A 8 -4.91 -8.54 -5.03
N GLY A 9 -5.72 -8.25 -6.05
CA GLY A 9 -6.95 -7.48 -5.92
C GLY A 9 -8.20 -8.32 -6.17
N SER A 10 -9.30 -7.92 -5.56
CA SER A 10 -10.63 -8.44 -5.84
C SER A 10 -11.67 -7.30 -5.82
N PRO A 11 -12.66 -7.32 -6.74
CA PRO A 11 -13.80 -6.40 -6.66
C PRO A 11 -14.57 -6.60 -5.35
N THR A 12 -15.16 -5.52 -4.82
CA THR A 12 -16.08 -5.58 -3.68
C THR A 12 -17.54 -5.58 -4.15
N GLU A 13 -18.46 -6.07 -3.33
CA GLU A 13 -19.90 -6.11 -3.66
C GLU A 13 -20.48 -4.71 -3.93
N ASP A 14 -19.95 -3.70 -3.23
CA ASP A 14 -20.39 -2.31 -3.34
C ASP A 14 -19.84 -1.59 -4.59
N GLY A 15 -19.11 -2.29 -5.47
CA GLY A 15 -18.57 -1.72 -6.72
C GLY A 15 -17.17 -1.12 -6.59
N GLY A 16 -16.48 -1.38 -5.48
CA GLY A 16 -15.09 -0.99 -5.24
C GLY A 16 -14.09 -2.10 -5.56
N ASN A 17 -12.85 -1.93 -5.09
CA ASN A 17 -11.80 -2.95 -5.15
C ASN A 17 -11.01 -2.98 -3.84
N SER A 18 -10.68 -4.19 -3.38
CA SER A 18 -9.75 -4.40 -2.26
C SER A 18 -8.49 -5.05 -2.77
N TRP A 19 -7.33 -4.52 -2.40
CA TRP A 19 -6.01 -5.02 -2.77
C TRP A 19 -5.17 -5.28 -1.52
N LYS A 20 -4.51 -6.42 -1.48
CA LYS A 20 -3.60 -6.79 -0.40
C LYS A 20 -2.26 -7.19 -0.98
N GLY A 21 -1.19 -6.75 -0.35
CA GLY A 21 0.14 -6.99 -0.90
C GLY A 21 1.26 -6.45 -0.05
N VAL A 22 2.41 -6.30 -0.70
CA VAL A 22 3.64 -5.75 -0.12
C VAL A 22 4.11 -4.58 -0.96
N THR A 23 4.59 -3.55 -0.29
CA THR A 23 5.23 -2.38 -0.89
C THR A 23 6.61 -2.16 -0.29
N TYR A 24 7.52 -1.64 -1.10
CA TYR A 24 8.85 -1.21 -0.68
C TYR A 24 9.01 0.27 -1.05
N PHE A 25 9.54 1.04 -0.11
CA PHE A 25 9.79 2.47 -0.31
C PHE A 25 11.27 2.74 -0.60
N GLU A 26 11.50 3.72 -1.47
CA GLU A 26 12.79 4.36 -1.70
C GLU A 26 12.64 5.87 -1.49
N THR A 27 13.32 6.41 -0.48
CA THR A 27 13.25 7.80 -0.07
C THR A 27 14.64 8.37 0.18
N SER A 28 14.83 9.62 -0.25
CA SER A 28 16.02 10.44 0.05
C SER A 28 15.83 11.36 1.26
N ALA A 29 14.63 11.42 1.84
CA ALA A 29 14.34 12.27 2.99
C ALA A 29 14.91 11.65 4.29
N PRO A 30 15.77 12.36 5.05
CA PRO A 30 16.39 11.81 6.26
C PRO A 30 15.41 11.41 7.37
N SER A 31 14.21 12.01 7.40
CA SER A 31 13.17 11.65 8.37
C SER A 31 12.49 10.31 8.06
N LEU A 32 12.67 9.78 6.84
CA LEU A 32 11.98 8.59 6.35
C LEU A 32 12.94 7.48 5.93
N THR A 33 14.25 7.64 6.10
CA THR A 33 15.27 6.65 5.74
C THR A 33 15.03 5.28 6.40
N GLN A 34 14.33 5.23 7.54
CA GLN A 34 13.95 3.98 8.18
C GLN A 34 13.01 3.13 7.31
N LEU A 35 12.27 3.71 6.36
CA LEU A 35 11.38 2.95 5.47
C LEU A 35 12.14 2.28 4.31
N ASN A 36 13.36 2.72 4.01
CA ASN A 36 14.12 2.21 2.86
C ASN A 36 14.40 0.72 2.99
N GLY A 37 13.94 -0.05 2.01
CA GLY A 37 14.15 -1.49 1.95
C GLY A 37 13.33 -2.31 2.97
N LYS A 38 12.46 -1.68 3.76
CA LYS A 38 11.54 -2.42 4.64
C LYS A 38 10.43 -3.05 3.82
N CYS A 39 10.11 -4.30 4.18
CA CYS A 39 8.92 -4.98 3.70
C CYS A 39 7.70 -4.42 4.43
N ILE A 40 6.84 -3.68 3.72
CA ILE A 40 5.63 -3.09 4.28
C ILE A 40 4.43 -3.82 3.67
N VAL A 41 3.63 -4.47 4.50
CA VAL A 41 2.35 -5.06 4.08
C VAL A 41 1.34 -3.93 3.93
N TYR A 42 0.45 -4.04 2.95
CA TYR A 42 -0.61 -3.06 2.78
C TYR A 42 -1.99 -3.66 2.57
N ASN A 43 -3.01 -2.89 2.98
CA ASN A 43 -4.38 -2.98 2.49
C ASN A 43 -4.69 -1.71 1.71
N TRP A 44 -5.17 -1.85 0.47
CA TRP A 44 -5.59 -0.73 -0.36
C TRP A 44 -7.01 -0.96 -0.82
N ASP A 45 -7.93 -0.19 -0.23
CA ASP A 45 -9.35 -0.28 -0.51
C ASP A 45 -9.79 0.97 -1.27
N VAL A 46 -10.49 0.77 -2.38
CA VAL A 46 -11.07 1.81 -3.23
C VAL A 46 -12.57 1.61 -3.27
N ASP A 47 -13.35 2.63 -2.90
CA ASP A 47 -14.81 2.56 -2.98
C ASP A 47 -15.33 2.79 -4.41
N ALA A 48 -16.66 2.70 -4.59
CA ALA A 48 -17.30 2.89 -5.89
C ALA A 48 -17.18 4.31 -6.46
N GLN A 49 -16.87 5.29 -5.60
CA GLN A 49 -16.66 6.69 -5.96
C GLN A 49 -15.19 6.98 -6.26
N GLY A 50 -14.31 5.99 -6.08
CA GLY A 50 -12.87 6.11 -6.31
C GLY A 50 -12.11 6.68 -5.10
N VAL A 51 -12.73 6.80 -3.93
CA VAL A 51 -12.03 7.18 -2.69
C VAL A 51 -11.19 5.99 -2.23
N ALA A 52 -9.92 6.25 -2.02
CA ALA A 52 -8.94 5.21 -1.70
C ALA A 52 -8.35 5.40 -0.31
N ILE A 53 -8.29 4.32 0.46
CA ILE A 53 -7.59 4.26 1.75
C ILE A 53 -6.44 3.26 1.60
N TRP A 54 -5.24 3.69 2.01
CA TRP A 54 -4.05 2.85 2.00
C TRP A 54 -3.51 2.69 3.42
N GLU A 55 -3.71 1.51 3.98
CA GLU A 55 -3.17 1.15 5.29
C GLU A 55 -1.84 0.42 5.11
N LEU A 56 -0.85 0.78 5.92
CA LEU A 56 0.52 0.28 5.85
C LEU A 56 0.91 -0.33 7.18
N PHE A 57 1.46 -1.54 7.13
CA PHE A 57 1.86 -2.31 8.29
C PHE A 57 3.31 -2.75 8.11
N GLU A 58 4.17 -2.38 9.05
CA GLU A 58 5.50 -2.97 9.12
C GLU A 58 5.36 -4.43 9.55
N TYR A 59 5.89 -5.36 8.76
CA TYR A 59 5.98 -6.75 9.18
C TYR A 59 7.12 -6.91 10.19
N SER A 60 6.83 -7.42 11.39
CA SER A 60 7.77 -7.58 12.50
C SER A 60 7.80 -9.01 13.04
#